data_AF-A0A7V4D6H5-F1
#
_entry.id   AF-A0A7V4D6H5-F1
#
_cell.length_a   1.000
_cell.length_b   1.000
_cell.length_c   1.000
_cell.angle_alpha   90.00
_cell.angle_beta   90.00
_cell.angle_gamma   90.00
#
_symmetry.space_group_name_H-M   'P 1'
#
loop_
_entity.id
_entity.type
_entity.pdbx_description
1 polymer ?
#
loop_
_entity_poly.entity_id
_entity_poly.type
_entity_poly.pdbx_seq_one_letter_code
_entity_poly.pdbx_strand_id
1 'polypeptide(L)' 'GSNNIKNKSVLIVDDVYTTGATINECARLLKIQGVHHVFACIVAYAMLKEDTVGNFS' A
#
# COMPACT_ATOMS: atom_id res chain seq x y z
N GLY A 1 -10.45 -23.95 -12.98
CA GLY A 1 -10.75 -22.58 -13.45
C GLY A 1 -9.49 -21.74 -13.31
N SER A 2 -9.01 -21.15 -14.39
CA SER A 2 -7.78 -20.35 -14.39
C SER A 2 -8.11 -18.92 -13.93
N ASN A 3 -7.93 -18.65 -12.63
CA ASN A 3 -8.02 -17.30 -12.07
C ASN A 3 -6.82 -16.47 -12.52
N ASN A 4 -6.80 -16.08 -13.80
CA ASN A 4 -5.72 -15.30 -14.38
C ASN A 4 -5.87 -13.83 -13.93
N ILE A 5 -4.84 -13.31 -13.27
CA ILE A 5 -4.75 -11.92 -12.80
C ILE A 5 -3.89 -11.04 -13.71
N LYS A 6 -3.25 -11.63 -14.73
CA LYS A 6 -2.45 -10.88 -15.71
C LYS A 6 -3.28 -9.84 -16.45
N ASN A 7 -2.68 -8.69 -16.69
CA ASN A 7 -3.25 -7.53 -17.38
C ASN A 7 -4.53 -6.95 -16.75
N LYS A 8 -4.88 -7.35 -15.53
CA LYS A 8 -6.02 -6.79 -14.80
C LYS A 8 -5.61 -5.57 -13.97
N SER A 9 -6.60 -4.83 -13.51
CA SER A 9 -6.45 -3.81 -12.48
C SER A 9 -6.93 -4.38 -11.15
N VAL A 10 -6.17 -4.14 -10.08
CA VAL A 10 -6.48 -4.62 -8.72
C VAL A 10 -6.56 -3.43 -7.78
N LEU A 11 -7.60 -3.41 -6.94
CA LEU A 11 -7.74 -2.48 -5.83
C LEU A 11 -7.54 -3.24 -4.52
N ILE A 12 -6.51 -2.88 -3.78
CA ILE A 12 -6.27 -3.37 -2.41
C ILE A 12 -7.09 -2.49 -1.47
N VAL A 13 -7.87 -3.11 -0.59
CA VAL A 13 -8.66 -2.42 0.43
C VAL A 13 -8.16 -2.88 1.79
N ASP A 14 -7.76 -1.94 2.64
CA ASP A 14 -7.29 -2.19 4.00
C ASP A 14 -7.81 -1.11 4.95
N ASP A 15 -7.88 -1.39 6.24
CA ASP A 15 -8.43 -0.46 7.23
C ASP A 15 -7.43 0.65 7.60
N VAL A 16 -6.15 0.31 7.79
CA VAL A 16 -5.11 1.25 8.21
C VAL A 16 -3.82 1.13 7.40
N TYR A 17 -3.27 2.27 7.01
CA TYR A 17 -1.96 2.39 6.39
C TYR A 17 -1.02 3.04 7.39
N THR A 18 -0.02 2.28 7.85
CA THR A 18 1.03 2.76 8.75
C THR A 18 2.30 3.09 7.95
N THR A 19 3.29 2.21 7.95
CA THR A 19 4.54 2.35 7.18
C THR A 19 4.38 1.97 5.71
N GLY A 20 3.22 1.44 5.33
CA GLY A 20 2.94 0.95 3.98
C GLY A 20 3.59 -0.39 3.64
N ALA A 21 4.31 -1.03 4.56
CA ALA A 21 5.02 -2.28 4.29
C ALA A 21 4.11 -3.39 3.74
N THR A 22 2.93 -3.58 4.34
CA THR A 22 1.94 -4.58 3.89
C THR A 22 1.43 -4.31 2.48
N ILE A 23 0.97 -3.07 2.23
CA ILE A 23 0.44 -2.67 0.92
C ILE A 23 1.51 -2.75 -0.16
N ASN A 24 2.74 -2.35 0.15
CA ASN A 24 3.86 -2.39 -0.78
C ASN A 24 4.24 -3.83 -1.16
N GLU A 25 4.27 -4.75 -0.19
CA GLU A 25 4.57 -6.16 -0.46
C GLU A 25 3.46 -6.82 -1.29
N CYS A 26 2.19 -6.57 -0.96
CA CYS A 26 1.06 -7.03 -1.77
C CYS A 26 1.13 -6.49 -3.20
N ALA A 27 1.39 -5.20 -3.38
CA ALA A 27 1.53 -4.58 -4.69
C ALA A 27 2.71 -5.19 -5.48
N ARG A 28 3.85 -5.42 -4.82
CA ARG A 28 5.03 -6.07 -5.43
C ARG A 28 4.69 -7.46 -5.96
N LEU A 29 4.03 -8.29 -5.15
CA LEU A 29 3.62 -9.64 -5.56
C LEU A 29 2.63 -9.61 -6.72
N LEU A 30 1.62 -8.73 -6.68
CA LEU A 30 0.65 -8.58 -7.77
C LEU A 30 1.33 -8.15 -9.08
N LYS A 31 2.31 -7.24 -9.01
CA LYS A 31 3.08 -6.81 -10.17
C LYS A 31 3.93 -7.95 -10.75
N ILE A 32 4.58 -8.76 -9.90
CA ILE A 32 5.32 -9.96 -10.33
C ILE A 32 4.40 -10.95 -11.06
N GLN A 33 3.14 -11.05 -10.65
CA GLN A 33 2.13 -11.90 -11.31
C GLN A 33 1.56 -11.30 -12.61
N GLY A 34 2.01 -10.11 -13.02
CA GLY A 34 1.64 -9.48 -14.30
C GLY A 34 0.38 -8.63 -14.25
N VAL A 35 -0.03 -8.15 -13.08
CA VAL A 35 -1.14 -7.18 -12.93
C VAL A 35 -0.74 -5.84 -13.57
N HIS A 36 -1.64 -5.26 -14.37
CA HIS A 36 -1.39 -4.01 -15.10
C HIS A 36 -1.39 -2.81 -14.14
N HIS A 37 -2.43 -2.66 -13.33
CA HIS A 37 -2.55 -1.58 -12.34
C HIS A 37 -2.86 -2.10 -10.95
N VAL A 38 -2.22 -1.52 -9.94
CA VAL A 38 -2.48 -1.80 -8.53
C VAL A 38 -2.79 -0.47 -7.86
N PHE A 39 -3.95 -0.39 -7.22
CA PHE A 39 -4.42 0.75 -6.44
C PHE A 39 -4.58 0.31 -4.98
N ALA A 40 -4.53 1.27 -4.06
CA ALA A 40 -4.85 1.04 -2.65
C ALA A 40 -5.90 2.05 -2.19
N CYS A 41 -6.94 1.57 -1.50
CA CYS A 41 -7.94 2.38 -0.81
C CYS A 41 -7.87 2.03 0.68
N ILE A 42 -7.64 3.04 1.51
CA ILE A 42 -7.41 2.88 2.93
C ILE A 42 -8.30 3.86 3.68
N VAL A 43 -8.90 3.41 4.79
CA VAL A 43 -9.79 4.24 5.61
C VAL A 43 -9.00 5.16 6.55
N ALA A 44 -7.88 4.70 7.10
CA ALA A 44 -7.04 5.46 8.03
C ALA A 44 -5.56 5.48 7.62
N TYR A 45 -4.90 6.64 7.75
CA TYR A 45 -3.46 6.80 7.54
C TYR A 45 -2.79 7.21 8.85
N ALA A 46 -1.89 6.37 9.36
CA ALA A 46 -1.17 6.59 10.59
C ALA A 46 0.30 6.94 10.28
N MET A 47 0.58 8.25 10.23
CA MET A 47 1.94 8.76 10.36
C MET A 47 2.08 9.52 11.67
N LEU A 48 2.98 9.05 12.53
CA LEU A 48 3.49 9.87 13.62
C LEU A 48 4.41 10.92 12.99
N LYS A 49 4.05 12.21 13.11
CA LYS A 49 5.02 13.28 12.86
C LYS A 49 6.15 13.09 13.87
N GLU A 50 7.39 13.15 13.40
CA GLU A 50 8.47 13.55 14.29
C GLU A 50 8.08 14.93 14.82
N ASP A 51 7.80 15.03 16.11
CA ASP A 51 7.79 16.32 16.77
C ASP A 51 9.20 16.88 16.56
N THR A 52 9.33 17.82 15.63
CA THR A 52 10.50 18.68 15.58
C THR A 52 10.46 19.44 16.90
N VAL A 53 11.11 18.89 17.93
CA VAL A 53 11.42 19.62 19.15
C VAL A 53 12.24 20.81 18.67
N GLY A 54 11.56 21.96 18.67
CA GLY A 54 12.16 23.22 18.34
C GLY A 54 13.44 23.38 19.13
N ASN A 55 14.47 23.83 18.42
CA ASN A 55 15.72 24.32 18.93
C ASN A 55 15.52 25.13 20.22
N PHE A 56 15.95 24.60 21.36
CA PHE A 56 16.15 25.37 22.57
C PHE A 56 17.37 24.84 23.32
N SER A 57 18.57 25.07 22.77
CA SER A 57 19.67 25.87 23.32
C SER A 57 20.89 25.74 22.43
#